data_AF-A0A1H7R1G9-F1
#
_entry.id   AF-A0A1H7R1G9-F1
#
_cell.length_a   1.000
_cell.length_b   1.000
_cell.length_c   1.000
_cell.angle_alpha   90.00
_cell.angle_beta   90.00
_cell.angle_gamma   90.00
#
_symmetry.space_group_name_H-M   'P 1'
#
loop_
_entity.id
_entity.type
_entity.pdbx_description
1 polymer ?
#
loop_
_entity_poly.entity_id
_entity_poly.type
_entity_poly.pdbx_seq_one_letter_code
_entity_poly.pdbx_strand_id
1 'polypeptide(L)'
;MGYFGTLVYSEGRWRTGRPTAVPFLMVDVHDSDIATVDYRAADASGGRFFLGFEPRVYFDEPDASAPVDVDAEAEGFARWVRDAVGTELEPAEVRRLMASPGGVPPTDEVVEQTVERLLTASGLPIPEWPTDDDAPAG
;
A
#
# COMPACT_ATOMS: atom_id res chain seq x y z
N MET A 1 15.52 6.43 11.88
CA MET A 1 15.37 5.01 11.51
C MET A 1 14.03 4.93 10.81
N GLY A 2 13.99 4.46 9.56
CA GLY A 2 12.72 4.19 8.87
C GLY A 2 12.15 2.84 9.28
N TYR A 3 10.84 2.68 9.14
CA TYR A 3 10.13 1.44 9.44
C TYR A 3 10.27 0.43 8.30
N PHE A 4 10.40 -0.84 8.68
CA PHE A 4 10.38 -1.99 7.79
C PHE A 4 9.35 -2.99 8.28
N GLY A 5 8.36 -3.29 7.46
CA GLY A 5 7.42 -4.32 7.84
C GLY A 5 6.28 -4.55 6.86
N THR A 6 5.72 -5.75 6.96
CA THR A 6 4.60 -6.21 6.15
C THR A 6 3.36 -6.35 7.02
N LEU A 7 2.30 -5.63 6.65
CA LEU A 7 0.98 -5.68 7.26
C LEU A 7 -0.02 -6.26 6.27
N VAL A 8 -0.87 -7.16 6.74
CA VAL A 8 -1.90 -7.81 5.92
C VAL A 8 -3.27 -7.63 6.57
N TYR A 9 -4.18 -7.00 5.84
CA TYR A 9 -5.59 -6.94 6.18
C TYR A 9 -6.34 -8.06 5.47
N SER A 10 -7.03 -8.89 6.25
CA SER A 10 -7.92 -9.93 5.76
C SER A 10 -8.96 -10.24 6.83
N GLU A 11 -10.18 -10.64 6.42
CA GLU A 11 -11.25 -11.00 7.36
C GLU A 11 -11.48 -9.94 8.47
N GLY A 12 -11.48 -8.66 8.10
CA GLY A 12 -11.79 -7.56 9.01
C GLY A 12 -10.67 -7.11 9.94
N ARG A 13 -9.45 -7.68 9.86
CA ARG A 13 -8.37 -7.39 10.82
C ARG A 13 -6.99 -7.33 10.16
N TRP A 14 -6.10 -6.53 10.77
CA TRP A 14 -4.68 -6.48 10.44
C TRP A 14 -3.90 -7.60 11.14
N ARG A 15 -2.87 -8.09 10.45
CA ARG A 15 -1.92 -9.11 10.91
C ARG A 15 -0.55 -8.83 10.31
N THR A 16 0.50 -9.32 10.96
CA THR A 16 1.83 -9.38 10.38
C THR A 16 2.05 -10.70 9.63
N GLY A 17 3.03 -10.71 8.72
CA GLY A 17 3.41 -11.91 7.97
C GLY A 17 2.71 -12.03 6.62
N ARG A 18 2.53 -13.27 6.13
CA ARG A 18 2.01 -13.53 4.77
C ARG A 18 0.49 -13.64 4.74
N PRO A 19 -0.17 -13.24 3.64
CA PRO A 19 -1.59 -13.50 3.42
C PRO A 19 -1.90 -15.00 3.46
N THR A 20 -2.99 -15.36 4.15
CA THR A 20 -3.45 -16.76 4.28
C THR A 20 -4.78 -17.03 3.59
N ALA A 21 -5.48 -15.98 3.13
CA ALA A 21 -6.81 -16.07 2.51
C ALA A 21 -7.07 -14.85 1.61
N VAL A 22 -8.01 -15.00 0.68
CA VAL A 22 -8.57 -13.90 -0.12
C VAL A 22 -9.99 -13.54 0.36
N PRO A 23 -10.47 -12.29 0.16
CA PRO A 23 -9.70 -11.14 -0.30
C PRO A 23 -8.70 -10.64 0.77
N PHE A 24 -7.62 -10.02 0.34
CA PHE A 24 -6.66 -9.37 1.23
C PHE A 24 -6.11 -8.07 0.66
N LEU A 25 -5.59 -7.24 1.56
CA LEU A 25 -4.71 -6.11 1.26
C LEU A 25 -3.40 -6.33 2.03
N MET A 26 -2.28 -6.25 1.34
CA MET A 26 -0.94 -6.28 1.92
C MET A 26 -0.28 -4.93 1.69
N VAL A 27 0.30 -4.38 2.76
CA VAL A 27 1.13 -3.17 2.73
C VAL A 27 2.50 -3.57 3.23
N ASP A 28 3.52 -3.39 2.39
CA ASP A 28 4.91 -3.63 2.71
C ASP A 28 5.67 -2.32 2.69
N VAL A 29 6.14 -1.86 3.84
CA VAL A 29 6.85 -0.58 3.99
C VAL A 29 8.35 -0.82 4.03
N HIS A 30 9.09 0.02 3.32
CA HIS A 30 10.54 -0.02 3.22
C HIS A 30 11.12 1.37 3.51
N ASP A 31 11.90 1.45 4.59
CA ASP A 31 12.60 2.64 5.10
C ASP A 31 11.72 3.89 5.27
N SER A 32 10.42 3.70 5.49
CA SER A 32 9.43 4.80 5.53
C SER A 32 9.35 5.67 4.27
N ASP A 33 10.00 5.30 3.17
CA ASP A 33 10.00 6.06 1.92
C ASP A 33 9.14 5.40 0.82
N ILE A 34 9.00 4.07 0.89
CA ILE A 34 8.27 3.26 -0.08
C ILE A 34 7.26 2.41 0.66
N ALA A 35 6.01 2.38 0.18
CA ALA A 35 5.07 1.34 0.54
C ALA A 35 4.56 0.63 -0.71
N THR A 36 4.71 -0.69 -0.74
CA THR A 36 4.10 -1.54 -1.76
C THR A 36 2.72 -1.96 -1.29
N VAL A 37 1.70 -1.65 -2.08
CA VAL A 37 0.32 -2.06 -1.84
C VAL A 37 -0.02 -3.20 -2.81
N ASP A 38 -0.35 -4.37 -2.29
CA ASP A 38 -0.77 -5.55 -3.06
C ASP A 38 -2.15 -5.99 -2.59
N TYR A 39 -3.14 -5.93 -3.48
CA TYR A 39 -4.52 -6.28 -3.16
C TYR A 39 -4.97 -7.48 -4.00
N ARG A 40 -5.73 -8.38 -3.40
CA ARG A 40 -6.33 -9.53 -4.09
C ARG A 40 -7.80 -9.67 -3.73
N ALA A 41 -8.64 -9.78 -4.75
CA ALA A 41 -10.05 -10.06 -4.67
C ALA A 41 -10.31 -11.55 -4.36
N ALA A 42 -11.57 -11.90 -4.09
CA ALA A 42 -11.98 -13.27 -3.74
C ALA A 42 -11.71 -14.31 -4.85
N ASP A 43 -11.65 -13.89 -6.11
CA ASP A 43 -11.28 -14.73 -7.27
C ASP A 43 -9.76 -14.75 -7.54
N ALA A 44 -8.96 -14.23 -6.60
CA ALA A 44 -7.51 -14.05 -6.69
C ALA A 44 -7.02 -13.08 -7.78
N SER A 45 -7.94 -12.41 -8.50
CA SER A 45 -7.58 -11.24 -9.31
C SER A 45 -7.13 -10.09 -8.41
N GLY A 46 -6.36 -9.15 -8.95
CA GLY A 46 -5.92 -7.97 -8.19
C GLY A 46 -4.68 -7.36 -8.80
N GLY A 47 -4.06 -6.45 -8.07
CA GLY A 47 -2.99 -5.64 -8.61
C GLY A 47 -2.04 -5.15 -7.54
N ARG A 48 -1.08 -4.33 -7.98
CA ARG A 48 -0.03 -3.81 -7.12
C ARG A 48 0.37 -2.42 -7.55
N PHE A 49 0.56 -1.54 -6.57
CA PHE A 49 1.09 -0.21 -6.79
C PHE A 49 1.97 0.24 -5.61
N PHE A 50 2.54 1.45 -5.74
CA PHE A 50 3.43 2.02 -4.74
C PHE A 50 2.88 3.34 -4.20
N LEU A 51 3.19 3.65 -2.95
CA LEU A 51 3.02 4.95 -2.30
C LEU A 51 4.41 5.48 -1.92
N GLY A 52 4.53 6.81 -1.78
CA GLY A 52 5.84 7.44 -1.56
C GLY A 52 6.61 7.50 -2.88
N PHE A 53 7.66 6.69 -2.99
CA PHE A 53 8.41 6.49 -4.23
C PHE A 53 8.16 5.12 -4.86
N GLU A 54 8.31 5.04 -6.19
CA GLU A 54 8.48 3.73 -6.83
C GLU A 54 9.93 3.23 -6.60
N PRO A 55 10.16 1.93 -6.36
CA PRO A 55 11.51 1.39 -6.16
C PRO A 55 12.50 1.81 -7.25
N ARG A 56 12.09 1.76 -8.52
CA ARG A 56 12.95 2.17 -9.65
C ARG A 56 13.36 3.64 -9.64
N VAL A 57 12.59 4.50 -8.99
CA VAL A 57 12.90 5.92 -8.81
C VAL A 57 13.79 6.10 -7.57
N TYR A 58 13.40 5.50 -6.45
CA TYR A 58 14.09 5.65 -5.18
C TYR A 58 15.54 5.15 -5.23
N PHE A 59 15.75 3.98 -5.84
CA PHE A 59 17.08 3.39 -5.99
C PHE A 59 17.84 3.89 -7.23
N ASP A 60 17.22 4.74 -8.07
CA ASP A 60 17.75 5.11 -9.41
C ASP A 60 18.12 3.88 -10.26
N GLU A 61 17.32 2.81 -10.13
CA GLU A 61 17.52 1.52 -10.79
C GLU A 61 16.28 1.15 -11.61
N PRO A 62 16.28 1.34 -12.95
CA PRO A 62 15.10 1.15 -13.80
C PRO A 62 14.43 -0.23 -13.67
N ASP A 63 15.20 -1.27 -13.35
CA ASP A 63 14.75 -2.65 -13.24
C ASP A 63 14.32 -3.07 -11.81
N ALA A 64 14.40 -2.16 -10.82
CA ALA A 64 14.01 -2.46 -9.44
C ALA A 64 12.50 -2.70 -9.28
N SER A 65 11.68 -2.18 -10.19
CA SER A 65 10.26 -2.50 -10.29
C SER A 65 9.74 -2.29 -11.71
N ALA A 66 8.75 -3.10 -12.13
CA ALA A 66 8.04 -2.84 -13.37
C ALA A 66 7.27 -1.50 -13.28
N PRO A 67 7.10 -0.76 -14.39
CA PRO A 67 6.23 0.41 -14.42
C PRO A 67 4.80 0.04 -14.03
N VAL A 68 4.18 0.88 -13.19
CA VAL A 68 2.77 0.73 -12.80
C VAL A 68 1.87 1.48 -13.78
N ASP A 69 0.80 0.84 -14.23
CA ASP A 69 -0.31 1.53 -14.91
C ASP A 69 -1.18 2.18 -13.84
N VAL A 70 -0.91 3.45 -13.56
CA VAL A 70 -1.49 4.18 -12.44
C VAL A 70 -3.01 4.27 -12.53
N ASP A 71 -3.55 4.48 -13.73
CA ASP A 71 -5.00 4.62 -13.90
C ASP A 71 -5.69 3.25 -13.74
N ALA A 72 -5.13 2.19 -14.32
CA ALA A 72 -5.68 0.84 -14.19
C ALA A 72 -5.64 0.33 -12.74
N GLU A 73 -4.54 0.58 -12.01
CA GLU A 73 -4.41 0.13 -10.62
C GLU A 73 -5.27 0.95 -9.66
N ALA A 74 -5.46 2.25 -9.90
CA ALA A 74 -6.39 3.08 -9.14
C ALA A 74 -7.84 2.58 -9.29
N GLU A 75 -8.27 2.25 -10.51
CA GLU A 75 -9.59 1.66 -10.76
C GLU A 75 -9.74 0.28 -10.14
N GLY A 76 -8.71 -0.57 -10.27
CA GLY A 76 -8.69 -1.92 -9.72
C GLY A 76 -8.76 -1.92 -8.19
N PHE A 77 -8.03 -1.02 -7.54
CA PHE A 77 -8.06 -0.87 -6.09
C PHE A 77 -9.40 -0.32 -5.60
N ALA A 78 -9.95 0.72 -6.24
CA ALA A 78 -11.28 1.24 -5.92
C ALA A 78 -12.37 0.17 -6.03
N ARG A 79 -12.32 -0.66 -7.08
CA ARG A 79 -13.19 -1.84 -7.22
C ARG A 79 -13.00 -2.83 -6.07
N TRP A 80 -11.75 -3.14 -5.73
CA TRP A 80 -11.44 -4.03 -4.61
C TRP A 80 -11.99 -3.51 -3.29
N VAL A 81 -11.84 -2.21 -2.99
CA VAL A 81 -12.37 -1.57 -1.78
C VAL A 81 -13.89 -1.71 -1.71
N ARG A 82 -14.59 -1.43 -2.81
CA ARG A 82 -16.05 -1.62 -2.87
C ARG A 82 -16.44 -3.07 -2.63
N ASP A 83 -15.79 -4.02 -3.29
CA ASP A 83 -16.20 -5.42 -3.27
C ASP A 83 -15.80 -6.12 -1.94
N ALA A 84 -14.68 -5.72 -1.32
CA ALA A 84 -14.13 -6.35 -0.11
C ALA A 84 -14.51 -5.62 1.19
N VAL A 85 -14.67 -4.30 1.15
CA VAL A 85 -14.91 -3.44 2.33
C VAL A 85 -16.33 -2.85 2.31
N GLY A 86 -16.92 -2.66 1.12
CA GLY A 86 -18.23 -2.03 0.96
C GLY A 86 -18.19 -0.50 0.94
N THR A 87 -17.00 0.10 0.82
CA THR A 87 -16.80 1.55 0.74
C THR A 87 -16.70 1.99 -0.72
N GLU A 88 -17.39 3.08 -1.09
CA GLU A 88 -17.19 3.72 -2.38
C GLU A 88 -15.96 4.64 -2.31
N LEU A 89 -14.97 4.38 -3.16
CA LEU A 89 -13.74 5.14 -3.26
C LEU A 89 -13.53 5.57 -4.71
N GLU A 90 -13.33 6.87 -4.94
CA GLU A 90 -13.09 7.38 -6.29
C GLU A 90 -11.67 7.02 -6.76
N PRO A 91 -11.48 6.45 -7.96
CA PRO A 91 -10.14 6.13 -8.48
C PRO A 91 -9.20 7.34 -8.51
N ALA A 92 -9.76 8.54 -8.77
CA ALA A 92 -8.99 9.77 -8.75
C ALA A 92 -8.40 10.12 -7.37
N GLU A 93 -9.00 9.64 -6.28
CA GLU A 93 -8.48 9.81 -4.92
C GLU A 93 -7.31 8.86 -4.65
N VAL A 94 -7.42 7.59 -5.06
CA VAL A 94 -6.33 6.61 -5.01
C VAL A 94 -5.14 7.13 -5.80
N ARG A 95 -5.37 7.58 -7.04
CA ARG A 95 -4.33 8.07 -7.94
C ARG A 95 -3.52 9.22 -7.34
N ARG A 96 -4.15 10.12 -6.57
CA ARG A 96 -3.45 11.26 -5.95
C ARG A 96 -2.48 10.84 -4.84
N LEU A 97 -2.62 9.63 -4.30
CA LEU A 97 -1.76 9.08 -3.26
C LEU A 97 -0.65 8.19 -3.83
N MET A 98 -0.83 7.65 -5.03
CA MET A 98 0.14 6.77 -5.68
C MET A 98 1.45 7.49 -5.96
N ALA A 99 2.55 6.74 -5.84
CA ALA A 99 3.88 7.20 -6.18
C ALA A 99 3.91 7.73 -7.62
N SER A 100 4.57 8.86 -7.83
CA SER A 100 4.69 9.45 -9.16
C SER A 100 5.66 8.64 -10.02
N PRO A 101 5.26 8.15 -11.20
CA PRO A 101 6.17 7.47 -12.14
C PRO A 101 7.33 8.36 -12.62
N GLY A 102 7.13 9.68 -12.61
CA GLY A 102 8.15 10.68 -12.95
C GLY A 102 9.06 11.10 -11.78
N GLY A 103 8.95 10.43 -10.62
CA GLY A 103 9.76 10.72 -9.44
C GLY A 103 9.52 12.07 -8.77
N VAL A 104 8.32 12.64 -8.93
CA VAL A 104 7.89 13.79 -8.12
C VAL A 104 7.90 13.34 -6.64
N PRO A 105 8.57 14.09 -5.74
CA PRO A 105 8.61 13.74 -4.33
C PRO A 105 7.21 13.63 -3.70
N PRO A 106 7.00 12.72 -2.73
CA PRO A 106 5.75 12.61 -2.01
C PRO A 106 5.48 13.87 -1.19
N THR A 107 4.20 14.09 -0.86
CA THR A 107 3.79 15.22 -0.03
C THR A 107 4.02 14.96 1.46
N ASP A 108 3.84 13.71 1.88
CA ASP A 108 4.00 13.31 3.28
C ASP A 108 5.49 13.00 3.56
N GLU A 109 5.96 13.29 4.78
CA GLU A 109 7.37 13.12 5.16
C GLU A 109 7.77 11.65 5.29
N VAL A 110 6.82 10.79 5.65
CA VAL A 110 6.98 9.35 5.77
C VAL A 110 5.76 8.66 5.14
N VAL A 111 6.00 7.57 4.41
CA VAL A 111 4.99 6.90 3.57
C VAL A 111 3.82 6.32 4.36
N GLU A 112 4.02 6.04 5.64
CA GLU A 112 3.01 5.57 6.58
C GLU A 112 1.85 6.56 6.68
N GLN A 113 2.12 7.87 6.61
CA GLN A 113 1.08 8.90 6.55
C GLN A 113 0.26 8.81 5.26
N THR A 114 0.92 8.53 4.12
CA THR A 114 0.23 8.27 2.85
C THR A 114 -0.60 6.99 2.91
N VAL A 115 -0.08 5.94 3.56
CA VAL A 115 -0.83 4.69 3.82
C VAL A 115 -2.06 4.99 4.68
N GLU A 116 -1.91 5.71 5.79
CA GLU A 116 -3.03 6.06 6.67
C GLU A 116 -4.13 6.83 5.94
N ARG A 117 -3.75 7.76 5.06
CA ARG A 117 -4.70 8.49 4.20
C ARG A 117 -5.42 7.57 3.22
N LEU A 118 -4.71 6.64 2.59
CA LEU A 118 -5.32 5.64 1.71
C LEU A 118 -6.31 4.75 2.48
N LEU A 119 -5.92 4.26 3.65
CA LEU A 119 -6.75 3.39 4.49
C LEU A 119 -7.98 4.12 5.01
N THR A 120 -7.83 5.37 5.44
CA THR A 120 -8.93 6.24 5.86
C THR A 120 -9.93 6.44 4.73
N ALA A 121 -9.46 6.79 3.53
CA ALA A 121 -10.32 6.95 2.35
C ALA A 121 -11.03 5.65 1.96
N SER A 122 -10.39 4.50 2.19
CA SER A 122 -10.95 3.17 1.90
C SER A 122 -11.93 2.66 2.95
N GLY A 123 -12.10 3.37 4.08
CA GLY A 123 -12.91 2.90 5.22
C GLY A 123 -12.29 1.71 5.95
N LEU A 124 -10.99 1.47 5.78
CA LEU A 124 -10.26 0.42 6.48
C LEU A 124 -9.80 0.92 7.87
N PRO A 125 -9.72 0.03 8.87
CA PRO A 125 -9.09 0.40 10.14
C PRO A 125 -7.62 0.74 9.92
N ILE A 126 -7.09 1.66 10.72
CA ILE A 126 -5.65 1.98 10.71
C ILE A 126 -4.91 0.91 11.54
N PRO A 127 -3.85 0.27 11.02
CA PRO A 127 -3.04 -0.65 11.80
C PRO A 127 -2.27 0.12 12.87
N GLU A 128 -1.98 -0.56 13.98
CA GLU A 128 -0.96 -0.05 14.90
C GLU A 128 0.41 -0.24 14.25
N TRP A 129 1.11 0.86 13.99
CA TRP A 129 2.48 0.82 13.48
C TRP A 129 3.40 0.29 14.57
N PRO A 130 4.18 -0.78 14.29
CA PRO A 130 5.22 -1.21 15.20
C PRO A 130 6.19 -0.06 15.45
N THR A 131 6.44 0.24 16.71
CA THR A 131 7.43 1.24 17.12
C THR A 131 8.80 0.57 17.23
N ASP A 132 9.88 1.36 17.31
CA ASP A 132 11.25 0.82 17.48
C ASP A 132 11.38 -0.14 18.69
N ASP A 133 10.48 -0.03 19.69
CA ASP A 133 10.41 -0.94 20.85
C ASP A 133 9.86 -2.35 20.52
N ASP A 134 9.25 -2.54 19.34
CA ASP A 134 8.69 -3.81 18.87
C ASP A 134 9.69 -4.65 18.06
N ALA A 135 10.92 -4.16 17.87
CA ALA A 135 11.98 -4.93 17.24
C ALA A 135 12.39 -6.12 18.14
N PRO A 136 12.44 -7.36 17.62
CA PRO A 136 12.98 -8.47 18.39
C PRO A 136 14.44 -8.14 18.78
N ALA A 137 14.82 -8.41 20.02
CA ALA A 137 16.21 -8.35 20.44
C ALA A 137 17.02 -9.22 19.48
N GLY A 138 17.98 -8.60 18.79
CA GLY A 138 18.82 -9.24 17.76
C GLY A 138 19.64 -10.41 18.26
#